data_AF-A0A0S9KDA2-F1
#
_entry.id   AF-A0A0S9KDA2-F1
#
_cell.length_a   1.000
_cell.length_b   1.000
_cell.length_c   1.000
_cell.angle_alpha   90.00
_cell.angle_beta   90.00
_cell.angle_gamma   90.00
#
_symmetry.space_group_name_H-M   'P 1'
#
loop_
_entity.id
_entity.type
_entity.pdbx_description
1 polymer ?
#
loop_
_entity_poly.entity_id
_entity_poly.type
_entity_poly.pdbx_seq_one_letter_code
_entity_poly.pdbx_strand_id
1 'polypeptide(L)'
;MGFLDKLRSKKNEPTVVATVTINQSDLRAAGTSVEAKLVDYEALQKAEDQASKVRGKHYTEWGDDLDRLRKDGPEDEYLALVLDCVDGAERAAKVNGREPAPAYTERAAVVYRRRKDYAAEVAVLQRWEDVCPPERRGPGATQPKLLVRKAKALELLASTGS
;
A
#
# COMPACT_ATOMS: atom_id res chain seq x y z
N MET A 1 -33.99 24.25 55.32
CA MET A 1 -35.11 25.02 54.73
C MET A 1 -34.57 25.75 53.51
N GLY A 2 -35.15 25.50 52.31
CA GLY A 2 -35.07 26.28 51.04
C GLY A 2 -33.68 26.65 50.52
N PHE A 3 -33.17 26.13 49.40
CA PHE A 3 -33.69 26.13 48.02
C PHE A 3 -34.04 27.55 47.52
N LEU A 4 -33.22 28.00 46.56
CA LEU A 4 -33.36 29.16 45.66
C LEU A 4 -33.12 30.58 46.23
N ASP A 5 -32.23 31.24 45.49
CA ASP A 5 -32.36 32.64 45.06
C ASP A 5 -31.51 33.70 45.78
N LYS A 6 -30.34 33.97 45.20
CA LYS A 6 -30.13 35.27 44.52
C LYS A 6 -28.83 35.28 43.74
N LEU A 7 -28.99 35.00 42.45
CA LEU A 7 -28.10 35.46 41.40
C LEU A 7 -27.95 36.98 41.49
N ARG A 8 -26.77 37.48 41.86
CA ARG A 8 -26.38 38.85 41.47
C ARG A 8 -24.86 39.02 41.40
N SER A 9 -24.42 39.25 40.17
CA SER A 9 -23.32 40.13 39.81
C SER A 9 -21.91 39.74 40.30
N LYS A 10 -21.19 38.99 39.47
CA LYS A 10 -19.77 39.30 39.25
C LYS A 10 -19.58 39.60 37.77
N LYS A 11 -19.08 40.81 37.57
CA LYS A 11 -18.89 41.57 36.34
C LYS A 11 -18.02 40.81 35.34
N ASN A 12 -18.40 40.91 34.06
CA ASN A 12 -17.53 40.69 32.91
C ASN A 12 -16.27 41.55 33.06
N GLU A 13 -15.11 40.92 33.17
CA GLU A 13 -13.84 41.55 32.83
C GLU A 13 -13.65 41.42 31.31
N PRO A 14 -13.33 42.50 30.58
CA PRO A 14 -13.10 42.41 29.15
C PRO A 14 -11.78 41.67 28.90
N THR A 15 -11.86 40.46 28.36
CA THR A 15 -10.70 39.79 27.74
C THR A 15 -10.26 40.66 26.56
N VAL A 16 -9.08 41.25 26.66
CA VAL A 16 -8.42 41.96 25.56
C VAL A 16 -8.04 40.92 24.52
N VAL A 17 -8.88 40.72 23.51
CA VAL A 17 -8.54 39.90 22.35
C VAL A 17 -7.57 40.73 21.50
N ALA A 18 -6.28 40.41 21.60
CA ALA A 18 -5.27 40.97 20.70
C ALA A 18 -5.61 40.50 19.28
N THR A 19 -6.15 41.40 18.46
CA THR A 19 -6.34 41.17 17.04
C THR A 19 -4.98 41.15 16.38
N VAL A 20 -4.49 39.95 16.05
CA VAL A 20 -3.35 39.80 15.14
C VAL A 20 -3.81 40.28 13.77
N THR A 21 -3.36 41.47 13.38
CA THR A 21 -3.57 41.99 12.03
C THR A 21 -2.59 41.28 11.12
N ILE A 22 -3.06 40.27 10.39
CA ILE A 22 -2.29 39.59 9.35
C ILE A 22 -2.32 40.49 8.11
N ASN A 23 -1.15 40.96 7.66
CA ASN A 23 -1.07 41.79 6.46
C ASN A 23 -1.32 40.97 5.20
N GLN A 24 -2.01 41.55 4.22
CA GLN A 24 -2.36 40.90 2.94
C GLN A 24 -1.12 40.49 2.12
N SER A 25 0.04 41.10 2.39
CA SER A 25 1.34 40.72 1.83
C SER A 25 1.83 39.35 2.33
N ASP A 26 1.53 38.99 3.58
CA ASP A 26 1.97 37.74 4.19
C ASP A 26 1.19 36.54 3.62
N LEU A 27 -0.07 36.77 3.23
CA LEU A 27 -0.90 35.81 2.50
C LEU A 27 -0.37 35.52 1.09
N ARG A 28 0.28 36.47 0.42
CA ARG A 28 0.84 36.27 -0.93
C ARG A 28 2.09 35.38 -0.94
N ALA A 29 2.90 35.41 0.11
CA ALA A 29 4.07 34.53 0.24
C ALA A 29 3.66 33.05 0.50
N ALA A 30 2.51 32.84 1.15
CA ALA A 30 1.93 31.51 1.38
C ALA A 30 1.21 30.94 0.14
N GLY A 31 0.66 31.78 -0.73
CA GLY A 31 -0.07 31.37 -1.95
C GLY A 31 0.79 30.59 -2.95
N THR A 32 2.06 30.96 -3.10
CA THR A 32 3.02 30.29 -4.00
C THR A 32 3.44 28.87 -3.58
N SER A 33 3.06 28.40 -2.37
CA SER A 33 3.48 27.10 -1.84
C SER A 33 2.41 26.00 -1.93
N VAL A 34 1.13 26.37 -2.14
CA VAL A 34 0.03 25.40 -2.25
C VAL A 34 -0.17 24.97 -3.72
N GLU A 35 -0.04 25.92 -4.66
CA GLU A 35 -0.19 25.65 -6.10
C GLU A 35 0.96 24.82 -6.69
N ALA A 36 2.17 24.92 -6.13
CA ALA A 36 3.32 24.09 -6.54
C ALA A 36 3.27 22.65 -5.98
N LYS A 37 2.31 22.34 -5.09
CA LYS A 37 2.13 21.03 -4.46
C LYS A 37 0.93 20.23 -4.96
N LEU A 38 0.13 20.75 -5.88
CA LEU A 38 -0.64 19.90 -6.78
C LEU A 38 0.36 19.31 -7.78
N VAL A 39 1.10 18.28 -7.36
CA VAL A 39 1.55 17.28 -8.34
C VAL A 39 0.30 16.92 -9.11
N ASP A 40 0.32 17.09 -10.44
CA ASP A 40 -0.85 16.92 -11.31
C ASP A 40 -1.51 15.58 -10.98
N TYR A 41 -2.57 15.64 -10.16
CA TYR A 41 -3.18 14.46 -9.55
C TYR A 41 -3.79 13.59 -10.65
N GLU A 42 -4.28 14.23 -11.71
CA GLU A 42 -4.79 13.57 -12.91
C GLU A 42 -3.66 12.86 -13.66
N ALA A 43 -2.49 13.49 -13.79
CA ALA A 43 -1.32 12.84 -14.39
C ALA A 43 -0.79 11.66 -13.56
N LEU A 44 -0.74 11.79 -12.22
CA LEU A 44 -0.37 10.69 -11.33
C LEU A 44 -1.37 9.54 -11.43
N GLN A 45 -2.66 9.84 -11.36
CA GLN A 45 -3.72 8.85 -11.48
C GLN A 45 -3.65 8.13 -12.82
N LYS A 46 -3.48 8.87 -13.93
CA LYS A 46 -3.32 8.29 -15.27
C LYS A 46 -2.06 7.43 -15.39
N ALA A 47 -0.95 7.84 -14.77
CA ALA A 47 0.27 7.07 -14.75
C ALA A 47 0.12 5.77 -13.94
N GLU A 48 -0.55 5.84 -12.78
CA GLU A 48 -0.87 4.68 -11.95
C GLU A 48 -1.81 3.72 -12.69
N ASP A 49 -2.91 4.23 -13.25
CA ASP A 49 -3.86 3.45 -14.03
C ASP A 49 -3.18 2.70 -15.19
N GLN A 50 -2.23 3.37 -15.87
CA GLN A 50 -1.47 2.74 -16.94
C GLN A 50 -0.45 1.72 -16.42
N ALA A 51 0.20 2.01 -15.30
CA ALA A 51 1.18 1.13 -14.65
C ALA A 51 0.52 -0.16 -14.11
N SER A 52 -0.70 -0.05 -13.60
CA SER A 52 -1.49 -1.14 -13.02
C SER A 52 -2.05 -2.14 -14.04
N LYS A 53 -1.97 -1.84 -15.35
CA LYS A 53 -2.53 -2.72 -16.38
C LYS A 53 -1.73 -4.01 -16.55
N VAL A 54 -2.46 -5.11 -16.65
CA VAL A 54 -2.01 -6.49 -16.90
C VAL A 54 -2.94 -7.08 -17.94
N ARG A 55 -2.40 -7.46 -19.11
CA ARG A 55 -3.17 -8.04 -20.23
C ARG A 55 -4.46 -7.26 -20.57
N GLY A 56 -4.39 -5.93 -20.48
CA GLY A 56 -5.49 -5.02 -20.79
C GLY A 56 -6.46 -4.69 -19.65
N LYS A 57 -6.37 -5.32 -18.47
CA LYS A 57 -7.18 -5.02 -17.27
C LYS A 57 -6.33 -4.51 -16.12
N HIS A 58 -6.91 -3.82 -15.14
CA HIS A 58 -6.21 -3.50 -13.89
C HIS A 58 -5.88 -4.80 -13.14
N TYR A 59 -4.70 -4.87 -12.49
CA TYR A 59 -4.24 -6.12 -11.85
C TYR A 59 -5.23 -6.68 -10.80
N THR A 60 -6.02 -5.82 -10.16
CA THR A 60 -7.07 -6.20 -9.18
C THR A 60 -8.29 -6.86 -9.80
N GLU A 61 -8.53 -6.70 -11.11
CA GLU A 61 -9.70 -7.25 -11.81
C GLU A 61 -9.52 -8.73 -12.17
N TRP A 62 -8.33 -9.29 -12.01
CA TRP A 62 -8.04 -10.70 -12.32
C TRP A 62 -8.48 -11.69 -11.22
N GLY A 63 -9.16 -11.23 -10.16
CA GLY A 63 -9.56 -12.07 -9.02
C GLY A 63 -10.33 -13.33 -9.45
N ASP A 64 -11.42 -13.15 -10.19
CA ASP A 64 -12.28 -14.25 -10.63
C ASP A 64 -11.57 -15.19 -11.62
N ASP A 65 -10.77 -14.64 -12.53
CA ASP A 65 -9.97 -15.41 -13.49
C ASP A 65 -8.91 -16.26 -12.78
N LEU A 66 -8.24 -15.69 -11.79
CA LEU A 66 -7.26 -16.40 -10.95
C LEU A 66 -7.93 -17.49 -10.12
N ASP A 67 -9.11 -17.25 -9.58
CA ASP A 67 -9.83 -18.24 -8.79
C ASP A 67 -10.34 -19.39 -9.67
N ARG A 68 -10.79 -19.10 -10.90
CA ARG A 68 -11.10 -20.11 -11.92
C ARG A 68 -9.88 -20.94 -12.31
N LEU A 69 -8.76 -20.29 -12.64
CA LEU A 69 -7.51 -20.97 -13.01
C LEU A 69 -6.95 -21.81 -11.86
N ARG A 70 -7.06 -21.32 -10.62
CA ARG A 70 -6.63 -22.06 -9.43
C ARG A 70 -7.42 -23.34 -9.21
N LYS A 71 -8.72 -23.32 -9.53
CA LYS A 71 -9.63 -24.45 -9.29
C LYS A 71 -9.47 -25.53 -10.35
N ASP A 72 -9.55 -25.13 -11.62
CA ASP A 72 -9.74 -26.07 -12.74
C ASP A 72 -8.77 -25.82 -13.91
N GLY A 73 -7.85 -24.85 -13.78
CA GLY A 73 -6.97 -24.43 -14.87
C GLY A 73 -5.57 -25.06 -14.83
N PRO A 74 -4.80 -24.91 -15.93
CA PRO A 74 -3.39 -25.27 -15.94
C PRO A 74 -2.61 -24.43 -14.92
N GLU A 75 -1.84 -25.10 -14.06
CA GLU A 75 -1.11 -24.42 -12.99
C GLU A 75 -0.07 -23.41 -13.52
N ASP A 76 0.53 -23.69 -14.68
CA ASP A 76 1.46 -22.77 -15.35
C ASP A 76 0.76 -21.50 -15.83
N GLU A 77 -0.47 -21.60 -16.33
CA GLU A 77 -1.26 -20.42 -16.72
C GLU A 77 -1.67 -19.60 -15.50
N TYR A 78 -2.07 -20.27 -14.41
CA TYR A 78 -2.32 -19.62 -13.12
C TYR A 78 -1.07 -18.87 -12.65
N LEU A 79 0.08 -19.53 -12.61
CA LEU A 79 1.33 -18.93 -12.15
C LEU A 79 1.73 -17.74 -13.04
N ALA A 80 1.64 -17.88 -14.36
CA ALA A 80 1.93 -16.79 -15.29
C ALA A 80 1.03 -15.56 -15.04
N LEU A 81 -0.28 -15.76 -14.85
CA LEU A 81 -1.20 -14.65 -14.56
C LEU A 81 -0.94 -14.02 -13.19
N VAL A 82 -0.62 -14.82 -12.16
CA VAL A 82 -0.25 -14.27 -10.85
C VAL A 82 1.01 -13.43 -10.94
N LEU A 83 2.04 -13.88 -11.67
CA LEU A 83 3.29 -13.12 -11.85
C LEU A 83 3.06 -11.82 -12.63
N ASP A 84 2.21 -11.84 -13.65
CA ASP A 84 1.83 -10.60 -14.34
C ASP A 84 1.14 -9.61 -13.38
N CYS A 85 0.30 -10.10 -12.45
CA CYS A 85 -0.32 -9.29 -11.41
C CYS A 85 0.70 -8.76 -10.37
N VAL A 86 1.73 -9.54 -10.02
CA VAL A 86 2.86 -9.05 -9.21
C VAL A 86 3.54 -7.88 -9.92
N ASP A 87 3.85 -8.03 -11.21
CA ASP A 87 4.49 -6.98 -12.00
C ASP A 87 3.61 -5.71 -12.08
N GLY A 88 2.31 -5.87 -12.29
CA GLY A 88 1.34 -4.77 -12.31
C GLY A 88 1.28 -4.02 -10.98
N ALA A 89 1.20 -4.75 -9.86
CA ALA A 89 1.18 -4.16 -8.53
C ALA A 89 2.48 -3.42 -8.21
N GLU A 90 3.64 -3.95 -8.61
CA GLU A 90 4.93 -3.29 -8.41
C GLU A 90 5.10 -2.04 -9.27
N ARG A 91 4.61 -2.04 -10.52
CA ARG A 91 4.60 -0.83 -11.34
C ARG A 91 3.72 0.26 -10.73
N ALA A 92 2.53 -0.09 -10.25
CA ALA A 92 1.63 0.84 -9.57
C ALA A 92 2.25 1.43 -8.30
N ALA A 93 2.84 0.57 -7.46
CA ALA A 93 3.56 0.94 -6.25
C ALA A 93 4.69 1.96 -6.50
N LYS A 94 5.42 1.81 -7.61
CA LYS A 94 6.48 2.77 -8.01
C LYS A 94 5.93 4.15 -8.35
N VAL A 95 4.69 4.23 -8.85
CA VAL A 95 4.05 5.52 -9.21
C VAL A 95 3.45 6.20 -7.98
N ASN A 96 2.66 5.47 -7.19
CA ASN A 96 1.91 6.04 -6.08
C ASN A 96 2.70 6.09 -4.75
N GLY A 97 3.91 5.50 -4.70
CA GLY A 97 4.77 5.47 -3.52
C GLY A 97 4.28 4.53 -2.40
N ARG A 98 3.27 3.70 -2.67
CA ARG A 98 2.72 2.70 -1.75
C ARG A 98 3.38 1.35 -1.99
N GLU A 99 3.08 0.40 -1.12
CA GLU A 99 3.57 -0.96 -1.24
C GLU A 99 2.78 -1.72 -2.31
N PRO A 100 3.41 -2.66 -3.04
CA PRO A 100 2.69 -3.57 -3.91
C PRO A 100 1.82 -4.53 -3.10
N ALA A 101 0.64 -4.84 -3.64
CA ALA A 101 -0.32 -5.73 -3.02
C ALA A 101 0.31 -7.12 -2.72
N PRO A 102 0.45 -7.52 -1.44
CA PRO A 102 1.22 -8.70 -1.07
C PRO A 102 0.54 -10.04 -1.44
N ALA A 103 -0.77 -10.01 -1.76
CA ALA A 103 -1.55 -11.21 -2.03
C ALA A 103 -1.09 -11.98 -3.29
N TYR A 104 -0.65 -11.28 -4.33
CA TYR A 104 -0.18 -11.94 -5.56
C TYR A 104 1.19 -12.61 -5.34
N THR A 105 2.09 -11.93 -4.62
CA THR A 105 3.37 -12.53 -4.18
C THR A 105 3.13 -13.78 -3.34
N GLU A 106 2.19 -13.73 -2.38
CA GLU A 106 1.81 -14.91 -1.58
C GLU A 106 1.30 -16.06 -2.47
N ARG A 107 0.40 -15.76 -3.43
CA ARG A 107 -0.14 -16.75 -4.36
C ARG A 107 0.97 -17.40 -5.21
N ALA A 108 1.93 -16.63 -5.72
CA ALA A 108 3.07 -17.16 -6.48
C ALA A 108 3.97 -18.05 -5.61
N ALA A 109 4.31 -17.58 -4.41
CA ALA A 109 5.14 -18.33 -3.47
C ALA A 109 4.51 -19.68 -3.08
N VAL A 110 3.17 -19.74 -2.91
CA VAL A 110 2.44 -21.00 -2.67
C VAL A 110 2.59 -21.99 -3.83
N VAL A 111 2.59 -21.52 -5.09
CA VAL A 111 2.78 -22.40 -6.26
C VAL A 111 4.19 -22.94 -6.30
N TYR A 112 5.21 -22.07 -6.19
CA TYR A 112 6.61 -22.49 -6.16
C TYR A 112 6.88 -23.50 -5.03
N ARG A 113 6.29 -23.26 -3.85
CA ARG A 113 6.39 -24.19 -2.72
C ARG A 113 5.84 -25.58 -3.04
N ARG A 114 4.69 -25.65 -3.72
CA ARG A 114 4.05 -26.92 -4.12
C ARG A 114 4.89 -27.66 -5.16
N ARG A 115 5.54 -26.93 -6.07
CA ARG A 115 6.50 -27.46 -7.05
C ARG A 115 7.84 -27.88 -6.45
N LYS A 116 8.07 -27.58 -5.16
CA LYS A 116 9.37 -27.70 -4.48
C LYS A 116 10.49 -26.87 -5.14
N ASP A 117 10.10 -25.83 -5.90
CA ASP A 117 11.04 -24.86 -6.44
C ASP A 117 11.29 -23.77 -5.39
N TYR A 118 12.10 -24.13 -4.40
CA TYR A 118 12.40 -23.24 -3.28
C TYR A 118 13.24 -22.03 -3.70
N ALA A 119 14.04 -22.16 -4.77
CA ALA A 119 14.80 -21.06 -5.32
C ALA A 119 13.86 -19.97 -5.87
N ALA A 120 12.86 -20.35 -6.67
CA ALA A 120 11.88 -19.42 -7.19
C ALA A 120 10.94 -18.86 -6.10
N GLU A 121 10.58 -19.66 -5.08
CA GLU A 121 9.84 -19.18 -3.91
C GLU A 121 10.62 -18.07 -3.17
N VAL A 122 11.92 -18.28 -2.91
CA VAL A 122 12.78 -17.26 -2.28
C VAL A 122 12.89 -16.03 -3.17
N ALA A 123 13.09 -16.21 -4.47
CA ALA A 123 13.26 -15.10 -5.42
C ALA A 123 12.04 -14.16 -5.43
N VAL A 124 10.81 -14.70 -5.52
CA VAL A 124 9.60 -13.87 -5.55
C VAL A 124 9.34 -13.17 -4.21
N LEU A 125 9.68 -13.80 -3.09
CA LEU A 125 9.54 -13.21 -1.76
C LEU A 125 10.59 -12.13 -1.50
N GLN A 126 11.83 -12.35 -1.93
CA GLN A 126 12.90 -11.35 -1.88
C GLN A 126 12.54 -10.13 -2.71
N ARG A 127 12.04 -10.34 -3.93
CA ARG A 127 11.59 -9.28 -4.83
C ARG A 127 10.57 -8.36 -4.17
N TRP A 128 9.57 -8.91 -3.46
CA TRP A 128 8.59 -8.10 -2.73
C TRP A 128 9.20 -7.35 -1.54
N GLU A 129 10.12 -7.97 -0.81
CA GLU A 129 10.80 -7.33 0.33
C GLU A 129 11.69 -6.16 -0.10
N ASP A 130 12.36 -6.27 -1.25
CA ASP A 130 13.23 -5.21 -1.80
C ASP A 130 12.46 -3.93 -2.13
N VAL A 131 11.20 -4.07 -2.55
CA VAL A 131 10.30 -2.94 -2.86
C VAL A 131 9.46 -2.50 -1.66
N CYS A 132 9.45 -3.28 -0.58
CA CYS A 132 8.66 -3.06 0.62
C CYS A 132 9.52 -3.14 1.90
N PRO A 133 10.34 -2.09 2.16
CA PRO A 133 11.16 -2.04 3.36
C PRO A 133 10.29 -1.92 4.63
N PRO A 134 10.75 -2.43 5.79
CA PRO A 134 9.96 -2.49 7.01
C PRO A 134 9.31 -1.17 7.45
N GLU A 135 9.94 -0.03 7.14
CA GLU A 135 9.47 1.31 7.52
C GLU A 135 8.28 1.77 6.66
N ARG A 136 8.08 1.17 5.49
CA ARG A 136 6.97 1.46 4.57
C ARG A 136 5.82 0.47 4.69
N ARG A 137 5.93 -0.47 5.64
CA ARG A 137 4.98 -1.55 5.81
C ARG A 137 3.64 -1.06 6.37
N GLY A 138 2.60 -1.09 5.55
CA GLY A 138 1.23 -0.84 5.97
C GLY A 138 0.70 -1.94 6.89
N PRO A 139 -0.38 -1.69 7.65
CA PRO A 139 -1.01 -2.74 8.43
C PRO A 139 -1.67 -3.77 7.50
N GLY A 140 -1.04 -4.94 7.32
CA GLY A 140 -1.55 -6.00 6.45
C GLY A 140 -1.23 -7.40 6.96
N ALA A 141 -2.25 -8.23 7.16
CA ALA A 141 -2.12 -9.59 7.71
C ALA A 141 -1.21 -10.54 6.88
N THR A 142 -0.99 -10.24 5.60
CA THR A 142 -0.13 -11.06 4.73
C THR A 142 1.36 -10.71 4.88
N GLN A 143 1.72 -9.49 5.27
CA GLN A 143 3.13 -9.08 5.26
C GLN A 143 4.01 -9.89 6.24
N PRO A 144 3.60 -10.12 7.50
CA PRO A 144 4.37 -11.00 8.39
C PRO A 144 4.45 -12.44 7.88
N LYS A 145 3.42 -12.91 7.16
CA LYS A 145 3.39 -14.28 6.59
C LYS A 145 4.43 -14.45 5.49
N LEU A 146 4.68 -13.43 4.67
CA LEU A 146 5.70 -13.48 3.62
C LEU A 146 7.11 -13.67 4.20
N LEU A 147 7.42 -13.01 5.32
CA LEU A 147 8.71 -13.18 6.01
C LEU A 147 8.89 -14.59 6.56
N VAL A 148 7.88 -15.10 7.27
CA VAL A 148 7.90 -16.47 7.81
C VAL A 148 8.04 -17.50 6.69
N ARG A 149 7.32 -17.29 5.58
CA ARG A 149 7.42 -18.14 4.40
C ARG A 149 8.81 -18.10 3.78
N LYS A 150 9.42 -16.91 3.64
CA LYS A 150 10.75 -16.75 3.07
C LYS A 150 11.82 -17.44 3.92
N ALA A 151 11.77 -17.25 5.24
CA ALA A 151 12.65 -17.95 6.17
C ALA A 151 12.54 -19.47 5.99
N LYS A 152 11.29 -19.99 5.89
CA LYS A 152 11.09 -21.42 5.67
C LYS A 152 11.60 -21.89 4.32
N ALA A 153 11.38 -21.12 3.24
CA ALA A 153 11.84 -21.45 1.90
C ALA A 153 13.38 -21.53 1.83
N LEU A 154 14.09 -20.63 2.53
CA LEU A 154 15.55 -20.65 2.65
C LEU A 154 16.05 -21.93 3.35
N GLU A 155 15.43 -22.34 4.46
CA GLU A 155 15.78 -23.61 5.15
C GLU A 155 15.66 -24.82 4.23
N LEU A 156 14.61 -24.85 3.40
CA LEU A 156 14.35 -25.98 2.50
C LEU A 156 15.27 -25.97 1.29
N LEU A 157 15.58 -24.80 0.76
CA LEU A 157 16.56 -24.65 -0.31
C LEU A 157 17.93 -25.20 0.16
N ALA A 158 18.37 -24.83 1.37
CA ALA A 158 19.61 -25.35 1.95
C ALA A 158 19.57 -26.87 2.17
N SER A 159 18.41 -27.40 2.57
CA SER A 159 18.22 -28.83 2.84
C SER A 159 18.09 -29.70 1.57
N THR A 160 17.86 -29.10 0.40
CA THR A 160 17.72 -29.82 -0.89
C THR A 160 19.04 -29.89 -1.65
N GLY A 161 20.01 -29.02 -1.32
CA GLY A 161 21.34 -28.97 -1.92
C GLY A 161 22.45 -29.67 -1.10
N SER A 162 22.10 -30.33 0.00
CA SER A 162 23.02 -31.08 0.87
C SER A 162 22.71 -32.57 0.85
#